data_AF-A0A357VRN6-F1
#
_entry.id   AF-A0A357VRN6-F1
#
_cell.length_a   1.000
_cell.length_b   1.000
_cell.length_c   1.000
_cell.angle_alpha   90.00
_cell.angle_beta   90.00
_cell.angle_gamma   90.00
#
_symmetry.space_group_name_H-M   'P 1'
#
loop_
_entity.id
_entity.type
_entity.pdbx_description
1 polymer ?
#
loop_
_entity_poly.entity_id
_entity_poly.type
_entity_poly.pdbx_seq_one_letter_code
_entity_poly.pdbx_strand_id
1 'polypeptide(L)'
;MLKRIPWEEIQKPAYKEYNASKIKDVEQEGISVERIDANILKNFTTDKAYGIDPKLTEEVQKHYNAGFYIKISSGKEIKKPVVFDYIANLQNDLLLDYNVIEVEPYSKVTVVFDYNSGEKGFKNGITRLIAKEGSTVNIVKIQRLGDDFSDFDNCLVEVGEKATVNWSNVVIGAHISAFDVSVYLSEEGGSFTAKSVFLGVDSQKYDMSYKVYHYAPKTTSSVDLKGALKGSAKATFIGNIDIKKGAKKAKAEENETVLLLDKTVRSIAIPALYCAEEDVQANHSASAGQLDENKLYYVMSRGFSLEEARLLMV
;
A
#
# COMPACT_ATOMS: atom_id res chain seq x y z
N MET A 1 -14.96 -19.66 -1.51
CA MET A 1 -14.09 -18.48 -1.38
C MET A 1 -12.75 -18.88 -2.00
N LEU A 2 -12.30 -18.23 -3.08
CA LEU A 2 -10.97 -18.51 -3.64
C LEU A 2 -9.94 -18.27 -2.52
N LYS A 3 -9.10 -19.27 -2.20
CA LYS A 3 -7.96 -19.05 -1.32
C LYS A 3 -6.97 -18.15 -2.07
N ARG A 4 -6.89 -16.87 -1.70
CA ARG A 4 -6.11 -15.84 -2.39
C ARG A 4 -4.60 -16.03 -2.19
N ILE A 5 -4.24 -16.44 -0.97
CA ILE A 5 -2.89 -16.85 -0.57
C ILE A 5 -3.00 -18.12 0.26
N PRO A 6 -2.14 -19.13 0.04
CA PRO A 6 -2.15 -20.35 0.83
C PRO A 6 -1.47 -20.09 2.18
N TRP A 7 -2.21 -19.49 3.12
CA TRP A 7 -1.69 -19.08 4.42
C TRP A 7 -1.01 -20.22 5.19
N GLU A 8 -1.59 -21.42 5.08
CA GLU A 8 -1.06 -22.66 5.64
C GLU A 8 0.33 -23.09 5.09
N GLU A 9 0.76 -22.56 3.95
CA GLU A 9 2.04 -22.88 3.33
C GLU A 9 3.15 -21.87 3.70
N ILE A 10 2.82 -20.76 4.37
CA ILE A 10 3.79 -19.73 4.70
C ILE A 10 4.61 -20.15 5.93
N GLN A 11 5.92 -20.29 5.74
CA GLN A 11 6.85 -20.54 6.82
C GLN A 11 7.28 -19.23 7.48
N LYS A 12 7.13 -19.14 8.79
CA LYS A 12 7.55 -17.99 9.59
C LYS A 12 8.74 -18.36 10.49
N PRO A 13 9.78 -17.52 10.58
CA PRO A 13 10.82 -17.68 11.59
C PRO A 13 10.26 -17.61 13.02
N ALA A 14 11.01 -18.15 13.98
CA ALA A 14 10.70 -17.97 15.40
C ALA A 14 10.74 -16.47 15.77
N TYR A 15 9.99 -16.09 16.80
CA TYR A 15 9.98 -14.71 17.28
C TYR A 15 11.38 -14.25 17.70
N LYS A 16 11.76 -13.05 17.26
CA LYS A 16 13.01 -12.36 17.60
C LYS A 16 12.74 -10.87 17.78
N GLU A 17 13.55 -10.23 18.62
CA GLU A 17 13.58 -8.77 18.68
C GLU A 17 14.10 -8.20 17.35
N TYR A 18 13.53 -7.08 16.92
CA TYR A 18 13.95 -6.36 15.74
C TYR A 18 14.61 -5.03 16.15
N ASN A 19 15.81 -4.75 15.65
CA ASN A 19 16.58 -3.56 16.04
C ASN A 19 17.24 -2.84 14.86
N ALA A 20 16.94 -3.24 13.61
CA ALA A 20 17.58 -2.70 12.41
C ALA A 20 16.88 -1.48 11.78
N SER A 21 15.83 -0.92 12.39
CA SER A 21 15.13 0.27 11.88
C SER A 21 16.04 1.50 11.91
N LYS A 22 16.04 2.30 10.84
CA LYS A 22 16.66 3.63 10.81
C LYS A 22 15.61 4.68 10.49
N ILE A 23 15.76 5.87 11.07
CA ILE A 23 14.86 6.99 10.80
C ILE A 23 15.70 8.19 10.36
N LYS A 24 15.25 8.91 9.35
CA LYS A 24 15.92 10.08 8.78
C LYS A 24 15.00 11.31 8.81
N ASP A 25 15.63 12.48 8.92
CA ASP A 25 14.98 13.80 8.82
C ASP A 25 13.83 14.04 9.82
N VAL A 26 13.90 13.44 11.02
CA VAL A 26 12.90 13.63 12.10
C VAL A 26 13.12 14.88 12.95
N GLU A 27 14.30 15.51 12.88
CA GLU A 27 14.66 16.69 13.70
C GLU A 27 14.03 18.01 13.21
N GLN A 28 13.02 17.93 12.35
CA GLN A 28 12.31 19.11 11.82
C GLN A 28 11.28 19.61 12.83
N GLU A 29 11.10 20.92 12.90
CA GLU A 29 10.11 21.53 13.80
C GLU A 29 8.69 21.02 13.49
N GLY A 30 7.98 20.59 14.53
CA GLY A 30 6.59 20.12 14.42
C GLY A 30 6.43 18.60 14.31
N ILE A 31 7.52 17.84 14.32
CA ILE A 31 7.48 16.37 14.35
C ILE A 31 7.71 15.86 15.77
N SER A 32 6.87 14.94 16.24
CA SER A 32 7.16 14.04 17.35
C SER A 32 7.25 12.61 16.84
N VAL A 33 8.27 11.87 17.27
CA VAL A 33 8.42 10.44 16.96
C VAL A 33 8.71 9.68 18.23
N GLU A 34 7.90 8.67 18.50
CA GLU A 34 8.03 7.78 19.64
C GLU A 34 8.05 6.32 19.15
N ARG A 35 8.75 5.44 19.87
CA ARG A 35 8.63 3.99 19.62
C ARG A 35 7.22 3.56 19.98
N ILE A 36 6.61 2.72 19.14
CA ILE A 36 5.26 2.24 19.41
C ILE A 36 5.25 1.36 20.67
N ASP A 37 4.24 1.56 21.52
CA ASP A 37 4.01 0.72 22.69
C ASP A 37 2.51 0.52 22.96
N ALA A 38 2.20 -0.39 23.89
CA ALA A 38 0.82 -0.73 24.23
C ALA A 38 0.02 0.42 24.86
N ASN A 39 0.67 1.40 25.49
CA ASN A 39 -0.02 2.57 26.05
C ASN A 39 -0.40 3.56 24.97
N ILE A 40 0.49 3.79 23.99
CA ILE A 40 0.18 4.59 22.81
C ILE A 40 -0.97 3.95 22.03
N LEU A 41 -0.90 2.65 21.77
CA LEU A 41 -1.91 1.93 20.98
C LEU A 41 -3.32 1.93 21.59
N LYS A 42 -3.45 2.06 22.93
CA LYS A 42 -4.77 2.22 23.58
C LYS A 42 -5.52 3.46 23.11
N ASN A 43 -4.81 4.50 22.67
CA ASN A 43 -5.40 5.72 22.13
C ASN A 43 -5.87 5.56 20.68
N PHE A 44 -5.47 4.47 20.02
CA PHE A 44 -5.72 4.18 18.62
C PHE A 44 -6.47 2.85 18.49
N THR A 45 -7.61 2.73 19.16
CA THR A 45 -8.58 1.67 18.88
C THR A 45 -9.45 2.03 17.66
N THR A 46 -10.06 1.03 17.05
CA THR A 46 -10.96 1.20 15.89
C THR A 46 -11.86 -0.02 15.74
N ASP A 47 -13.08 0.20 15.31
CA ASP A 47 -14.07 -0.82 14.91
C ASP A 47 -14.13 -1.01 13.39
N LYS A 48 -13.42 -0.16 12.64
CA LYS A 48 -13.32 -0.21 11.18
C LYS A 48 -12.64 -1.50 10.73
N ALA A 49 -13.20 -2.15 9.72
CA ALA A 49 -12.60 -3.33 9.11
C ALA A 49 -11.39 -2.92 8.24
N TYR A 50 -10.29 -3.64 8.36
CA TYR A 50 -9.10 -3.48 7.52
C TYR A 50 -8.25 -4.75 7.53
N GLY A 51 -7.29 -4.79 6.61
CA GLY A 51 -6.33 -5.87 6.51
C GLY A 51 -6.78 -6.97 5.55
N ILE A 52 -5.82 -7.84 5.28
CA ILE A 52 -5.96 -8.94 4.32
C ILE A 52 -6.76 -10.09 4.94
N ASP A 53 -6.39 -10.45 6.17
CA ASP A 53 -7.04 -11.47 7.00
C ASP A 53 -6.94 -11.04 8.48
N PRO A 54 -8.00 -11.18 9.30
CA PRO A 54 -7.96 -10.86 10.73
C PRO A 54 -6.83 -11.53 11.51
N LYS A 55 -6.39 -12.73 11.12
CA LYS A 55 -5.27 -13.42 11.78
C LYS A 55 -3.97 -12.65 11.67
N LEU A 56 -3.72 -11.99 10.53
CA LEU A 56 -2.50 -11.20 10.31
C LEU A 56 -2.53 -9.91 11.13
N THR A 57 -3.67 -9.23 11.17
CA THR A 57 -3.79 -8.00 11.96
C THR A 57 -3.71 -8.30 13.45
N GLU A 58 -4.36 -9.37 13.92
CA GLU A 58 -4.25 -9.83 15.31
C GLU A 58 -2.83 -10.23 15.70
N GLU A 59 -2.07 -10.87 14.79
CA GLU A 59 -0.68 -11.23 15.03
C GLU A 59 0.17 -10.00 15.32
N VAL A 60 0.08 -8.97 14.46
CA VAL A 60 0.86 -7.73 14.63
C VAL A 60 0.40 -6.99 15.89
N GLN A 61 -0.90 -6.89 16.14
CA GLN A 61 -1.43 -6.24 17.35
C GLN A 61 -0.90 -6.88 18.64
N LYS A 62 -0.71 -8.19 18.67
CA LYS A 62 -0.26 -8.94 19.85
C LYS A 62 1.27 -9.05 19.97
N HIS A 63 1.97 -9.07 18.83
CA HIS A 63 3.39 -9.45 18.78
C HIS A 63 4.26 -8.51 17.95
N TYR A 64 3.85 -7.25 17.72
CA TYR A 64 4.73 -6.29 17.04
C TYR A 64 6.11 -6.22 17.74
N ASN A 65 7.18 -6.22 16.95
CA ASN A 65 8.55 -6.13 17.43
C ASN A 65 9.26 -4.86 16.92
N ALA A 66 8.59 -4.05 16.11
CA ALA A 66 9.05 -2.77 15.61
C ALA A 66 7.87 -1.82 15.37
N GLY A 67 8.17 -0.54 15.16
CA GLY A 67 7.14 0.44 14.83
C GLY A 67 7.31 1.79 15.54
N PHE A 68 6.61 2.78 15.03
CA PHE A 68 6.69 4.16 15.50
C PHE A 68 5.32 4.81 15.55
N TYR A 69 5.13 5.69 16.54
CA TYR A 69 4.10 6.70 16.52
C TYR A 69 4.69 8.02 16.06
N ILE A 70 4.10 8.60 15.03
CA ILE A 70 4.55 9.81 14.37
C ILE A 70 3.42 10.83 14.45
N LYS A 71 3.69 11.97 15.07
CA LYS A 71 2.73 13.06 15.21
C LYS A 71 3.27 14.31 14.52
N ILE A 72 2.48 14.89 13.62
CA ILE A 72 2.76 16.20 13.02
C ILE A 72 1.87 17.23 13.68
N SER A 73 2.47 18.26 14.28
CA SER A 73 1.77 19.34 14.96
C SER A 73 0.97 20.23 14.00
N SER A 74 -0.14 20.78 14.48
CA SER A 74 -1.08 21.60 13.70
C SER A 74 -0.41 22.77 12.98
N GLY A 75 -0.81 23.02 11.74
CA GLY A 75 -0.33 24.12 10.91
C GLY A 75 1.13 24.02 10.45
N LYS A 76 1.78 22.86 10.61
CA LYS A 76 3.19 22.68 10.24
C LYS A 76 3.34 22.10 8.83
N GLU A 77 4.23 22.67 8.04
CA GLU A 77 4.68 22.09 6.77
C GLU A 77 6.09 21.50 6.95
N ILE A 78 6.17 20.18 6.91
CA ILE A 78 7.43 19.45 6.98
C ILE A 78 8.09 19.45 5.60
N LYS A 79 9.30 20.01 5.54
CA LYS A 79 10.00 20.31 4.27
C LYS A 79 10.63 19.06 3.66
N LYS A 80 11.27 18.22 4.45
CA LYS A 80 11.93 16.99 4.00
C LYS A 80 11.07 15.76 4.32
N PRO A 81 11.06 14.74 3.45
CA PRO A 81 10.40 13.49 3.77
C PRO A 81 10.96 12.85 5.03
N VAL A 82 10.10 12.37 5.92
CA VAL A 82 10.51 11.55 7.06
C VAL A 82 10.63 10.11 6.57
N VAL A 83 11.83 9.53 6.65
CA VAL A 83 12.10 8.20 6.07
C VAL A 83 12.32 7.19 7.17
N PHE A 84 11.57 6.09 7.12
CA PHE A 84 11.70 4.91 7.95
C PHE A 84 12.27 3.77 7.10
N ASP A 85 13.54 3.43 7.33
CA ASP A 85 14.15 2.26 6.71
C ASP A 85 13.94 1.05 7.62
N TYR A 86 13.33 0.01 7.09
CA TYR A 86 13.27 -1.31 7.69
C TYR A 86 14.19 -2.26 6.90
N ILE A 87 15.21 -2.77 7.57
CA ILE A 87 16.27 -3.59 6.98
C ILE A 87 16.16 -4.99 7.56
N ALA A 88 15.70 -5.95 6.76
CA ALA A 88 15.66 -7.35 7.17
C ALA A 88 16.95 -8.09 6.78
N ASN A 89 17.49 -8.87 7.71
CA ASN A 89 18.74 -9.63 7.57
C ASN A 89 18.63 -10.92 8.40
N LEU A 90 19.66 -11.77 8.43
CA LEU A 90 19.61 -13.05 9.16
C LEU A 90 19.30 -12.91 10.66
N GLN A 91 19.66 -11.78 11.26
CA GLN A 91 19.34 -11.46 12.67
C GLN A 91 17.98 -10.76 12.83
N ASN A 92 17.43 -10.19 11.76
CA ASN A 92 16.19 -9.42 11.68
C ASN A 92 15.27 -10.01 10.59
N ASP A 93 15.12 -11.33 10.57
CA ASP A 93 14.38 -12.09 9.55
C ASP A 93 12.88 -12.19 9.85
N LEU A 94 12.45 -11.72 11.02
CA LEU A 94 11.05 -11.52 11.38
C LEU A 94 10.79 -10.04 11.69
N LEU A 95 10.00 -9.38 10.85
CA LEU A 95 9.55 -8.01 11.06
C LEU A 95 8.04 -7.97 11.26
N LEU A 96 7.63 -7.56 12.47
CA LEU A 96 6.25 -7.30 12.83
C LEU A 96 6.13 -5.80 13.18
N ASP A 97 5.91 -4.95 12.19
CA ASP A 97 5.88 -3.49 12.38
C ASP A 97 4.47 -2.94 12.63
N TYR A 98 4.32 -2.10 13.66
CA TYR A 98 3.09 -1.32 13.88
C TYR A 98 3.41 0.18 13.84
N ASN A 99 3.01 0.84 12.76
CA ASN A 99 3.21 2.27 12.57
C ASN A 99 1.89 3.04 12.71
N VAL A 100 1.91 4.12 13.47
CA VAL A 100 0.79 5.07 13.60
C VAL A 100 1.26 6.45 13.17
N ILE A 101 0.56 7.05 12.23
CA ILE A 101 0.83 8.40 11.72
C ILE A 101 -0.40 9.25 12.01
N GLU A 102 -0.24 10.25 12.85
CA GLU A 102 -1.27 11.25 13.15
C GLU A 102 -0.82 12.62 12.63
N VAL A 103 -1.59 13.17 11.69
CA VAL A 103 -1.30 14.47 11.09
C VAL A 103 -2.38 15.46 11.52
N GLU A 104 -2.02 16.42 12.37
CA GLU A 104 -2.93 17.42 12.91
C GLU A 104 -3.41 18.43 11.84
N PRO A 105 -4.49 19.20 12.11
CA PRO A 105 -5.12 20.04 11.11
C PRO A 105 -4.18 20.98 10.37
N TYR A 106 -4.47 21.20 9.09
CA TYR A 106 -3.76 22.13 8.20
C TYR A 106 -2.24 21.91 8.13
N SER A 107 -1.80 20.68 8.39
CA SER A 107 -0.39 20.29 8.35
C SER A 107 -0.06 19.51 7.10
N LYS A 108 1.22 19.48 6.72
CA LYS A 108 1.68 18.79 5.52
C LYS A 108 2.96 18.01 5.78
N VAL A 109 2.97 16.75 5.35
CA VAL A 109 4.13 15.86 5.54
C VAL A 109 4.24 14.85 4.40
N THR A 110 5.47 14.40 4.14
CA THR A 110 5.73 13.19 3.36
C THR A 110 6.40 12.17 4.27
N VAL A 111 5.85 10.97 4.36
CA VAL A 111 6.40 9.84 5.12
C VAL A 111 6.75 8.73 4.14
N VAL A 112 7.97 8.22 4.24
CA VAL A 112 8.49 7.15 3.39
C VAL A 112 8.79 5.93 4.25
N PHE A 113 8.27 4.78 3.86
CA PHE A 113 8.67 3.47 4.39
C PHE A 113 9.46 2.73 3.31
N ASP A 114 10.74 2.45 3.58
CA ASP A 114 11.60 1.63 2.71
C ASP A 114 11.84 0.29 3.40
N TYR A 115 11.22 -0.77 2.87
CA TYR A 115 11.43 -2.14 3.29
C TYR A 115 12.40 -2.82 2.31
N ASN A 116 13.60 -3.11 2.81
CA ASN A 116 14.64 -3.79 2.04
C ASN A 116 15.27 -4.92 2.87
N SER A 117 15.86 -5.89 2.18
CA SER A 117 16.43 -7.04 2.87
C SER A 117 17.57 -7.72 2.12
N GLY A 118 18.18 -8.71 2.80
CA GLY A 118 18.92 -9.81 2.19
C GLY A 118 18.03 -11.02 1.85
N GLU A 119 18.55 -12.24 2.07
CA GLU A 119 18.08 -13.50 1.45
C GLU A 119 16.64 -13.93 1.79
N LYS A 120 16.27 -14.12 3.07
CA LYS A 120 14.96 -14.69 3.47
C LYS A 120 14.37 -14.08 4.73
N GLY A 121 13.05 -14.16 4.89
CA GLY A 121 12.38 -13.72 6.10
C GLY A 121 10.87 -13.56 5.96
N PHE A 122 10.26 -12.94 6.96
CA PHE A 122 8.83 -12.72 7.03
C PHE A 122 8.57 -11.31 7.53
N LYS A 123 7.72 -10.57 6.82
CA LYS A 123 7.19 -9.28 7.25
C LYS A 123 5.67 -9.37 7.35
N ASN A 124 5.13 -8.86 8.45
CA ASN A 124 3.70 -8.56 8.58
C ASN A 124 3.54 -7.23 9.32
N GLY A 125 2.94 -6.24 8.67
CA GLY A 125 2.89 -4.88 9.16
C GLY A 125 1.47 -4.34 9.31
N ILE A 126 1.31 -3.38 10.23
CA ILE A 126 0.16 -2.49 10.31
C ILE A 126 0.65 -1.05 10.12
N THR A 127 0.02 -0.31 9.21
CA THR A 127 0.17 1.14 9.10
C THR A 127 -1.18 1.81 9.30
N ARG A 128 -1.34 2.59 10.37
CA ARG A 128 -2.50 3.42 10.61
C ARG A 128 -2.18 4.87 10.28
N LEU A 129 -2.94 5.49 9.39
CA LEU A 129 -2.87 6.92 9.08
C LEU A 129 -4.16 7.62 9.50
N ILE A 130 -4.02 8.68 10.30
CA ILE A 130 -5.10 9.57 10.71
C ILE A 130 -4.74 10.97 10.18
N ALA A 131 -5.36 11.37 9.08
CA ALA A 131 -5.17 12.68 8.46
C ALA A 131 -6.30 13.61 8.90
N LYS A 132 -6.02 14.56 9.79
CA LYS A 132 -7.05 15.49 10.31
C LYS A 132 -7.36 16.61 9.32
N GLU A 133 -8.33 17.45 9.68
CA GLU A 133 -8.92 18.48 8.83
C GLU A 133 -7.88 19.27 8.03
N GLY A 134 -8.08 19.37 6.71
CA GLY A 134 -7.26 20.19 5.83
C GLY A 134 -5.79 19.79 5.74
N SER A 135 -5.39 18.66 6.34
CA SER A 135 -4.02 18.16 6.24
C SER A 135 -3.73 17.60 4.86
N THR A 136 -2.45 17.62 4.46
CA THR A 136 -1.96 17.00 3.22
C THR A 136 -0.87 15.99 3.54
N VAL A 137 -1.15 14.71 3.34
CA VAL A 137 -0.24 13.62 3.71
C VAL A 137 0.17 12.87 2.47
N ASN A 138 1.48 12.74 2.23
CA ASN A 138 2.02 11.85 1.22
C ASN A 138 2.64 10.64 1.91
N ILE A 139 2.14 9.44 1.63
CA ILE A 139 2.74 8.19 2.06
C ILE A 139 3.41 7.55 0.85
N VAL A 140 4.67 7.15 1.01
CA VAL A 140 5.41 6.38 0.00
C VAL A 140 5.87 5.08 0.66
N LYS A 141 5.42 3.94 0.16
CA LYS A 141 5.90 2.63 0.59
C LYS A 141 6.68 1.99 -0.54
N ILE A 142 7.92 1.59 -0.25
CA ILE A 142 8.82 0.92 -1.18
C ILE A 142 9.13 -0.44 -0.57
N GLN A 143 8.65 -1.49 -1.21
CA GLN A 143 8.92 -2.86 -0.85
C GLN A 143 9.85 -3.47 -1.90
N ARG A 144 11.02 -3.90 -1.43
CA ARG A 144 12.07 -4.53 -2.23
C ARG A 144 12.79 -5.60 -1.42
N LEU A 145 11.98 -6.42 -0.74
CA LEU A 145 12.47 -7.57 0.03
C LEU A 145 12.90 -8.68 -0.93
N GLY A 146 13.85 -9.49 -0.49
CA GLY A 146 14.42 -10.60 -1.25
C GLY A 146 13.40 -11.67 -1.60
N ASP A 147 13.73 -12.50 -2.58
CA ASP A 147 12.78 -13.43 -3.17
C ASP A 147 12.26 -14.50 -2.21
N ASP A 148 13.00 -14.85 -1.14
CA ASP A 148 12.52 -15.81 -0.13
C ASP A 148 11.76 -15.12 1.03
N PHE A 149 11.22 -13.91 0.82
CA PHE A 149 10.34 -13.26 1.78
C PHE A 149 8.86 -13.60 1.55
N SER A 150 8.11 -13.61 2.65
CA SER A 150 6.67 -13.36 2.64
C SER A 150 6.37 -12.01 3.28
N ASP A 151 5.60 -11.16 2.60
CA ASP A 151 5.31 -9.80 3.00
C ASP A 151 3.80 -9.56 3.06
N PHE A 152 3.35 -9.06 4.22
CA PHE A 152 1.97 -8.67 4.48
C PHE A 152 1.95 -7.24 4.98
N ASP A 153 1.11 -6.41 4.38
CA ASP A 153 1.00 -4.99 4.74
C ASP A 153 -0.45 -4.56 4.88
N ASN A 154 -0.87 -4.32 6.13
CA ASN A 154 -2.25 -4.00 6.47
C ASN A 154 -2.35 -2.51 6.80
N CYS A 155 -3.04 -1.75 5.96
CA CYS A 155 -3.12 -0.31 6.07
C CYS A 155 -4.55 0.13 6.38
N LEU A 156 -4.69 0.99 7.41
CA LEU A 156 -5.93 1.67 7.75
C LEU A 156 -5.72 3.18 7.59
N VAL A 157 -6.50 3.80 6.73
CA VAL A 157 -6.41 5.23 6.42
C VAL A 157 -7.72 5.92 6.76
N GLU A 158 -7.66 6.89 7.65
CA GLU A 158 -8.79 7.73 8.06
C GLU A 158 -8.55 9.15 7.58
N VAL A 159 -9.46 9.65 6.74
CA VAL A 159 -9.32 10.94 6.07
C VAL A 159 -10.38 11.90 6.61
N GLY A 160 -9.92 12.96 7.27
CA GLY A 160 -10.73 14.01 7.86
C GLY A 160 -11.25 15.03 6.85
N GLU A 161 -12.00 16.02 7.35
CA GLU A 161 -12.67 17.02 6.53
C GLU A 161 -11.65 17.77 5.65
N LYS A 162 -11.88 17.82 4.34
CA LYS A 162 -10.98 18.47 3.34
C LYS A 162 -9.51 18.01 3.42
N ALA A 163 -9.21 16.90 4.08
CA ALA A 163 -7.87 16.35 4.13
C ALA A 163 -7.54 15.65 2.81
N THR A 164 -6.28 15.69 2.39
CA THR A 164 -5.78 15.06 1.17
C THR A 164 -4.72 14.03 1.52
N VAL A 165 -4.92 12.79 1.11
CA VAL A 165 -3.95 11.70 1.25
C VAL A 165 -3.51 11.23 -0.12
N ASN A 166 -2.21 11.30 -0.38
CA ASN A 166 -1.58 10.73 -1.56
C ASN A 166 -0.79 9.49 -1.13
N TRP A 167 -1.12 8.33 -1.71
CA TRP A 167 -0.56 7.04 -1.37
C TRP A 167 0.21 6.46 -2.55
N SER A 168 1.53 6.31 -2.42
CA SER A 168 2.38 5.71 -3.44
C SER A 168 2.90 4.37 -2.95
N ASN A 169 2.71 3.31 -3.72
CA ASN A 169 3.18 1.98 -3.37
C ASN A 169 4.04 1.39 -4.49
N VAL A 170 5.23 0.89 -4.15
CA VAL A 170 6.15 0.22 -5.08
C VAL A 170 6.42 -1.17 -4.52
N VAL A 171 6.02 -2.21 -5.25
CA VAL A 171 6.11 -3.61 -4.79
C VAL A 171 6.88 -4.44 -5.82
N ILE A 172 8.14 -4.74 -5.55
CA ILE A 172 9.06 -5.32 -6.56
C ILE A 172 9.89 -6.50 -6.03
N GLY A 173 9.45 -7.15 -4.94
CA GLY A 173 10.12 -8.33 -4.41
C GLY A 173 9.19 -9.25 -3.63
N ALA A 174 9.77 -10.11 -2.79
CA ALA A 174 9.13 -11.20 -2.03
C ALA A 174 8.49 -12.32 -2.90
N HIS A 175 8.58 -13.57 -2.44
CA HIS A 175 7.90 -14.70 -3.07
C HIS A 175 6.39 -14.52 -3.01
N ILE A 176 5.90 -14.02 -1.88
CA ILE A 176 4.50 -13.68 -1.64
C ILE A 176 4.49 -12.27 -1.09
N SER A 177 3.82 -11.35 -1.78
CA SER A 177 3.52 -10.02 -1.26
C SER A 177 2.03 -9.79 -1.30
N ALA A 178 1.50 -9.28 -0.19
CA ALA A 178 0.12 -8.85 -0.14
C ALA A 178 -0.03 -7.58 0.66
N PHE A 179 -0.88 -6.70 0.16
CA PHE A 179 -1.26 -5.51 0.90
C PHE A 179 -2.76 -5.29 0.85
N ASP A 180 -3.27 -4.69 1.91
CA ASP A 180 -4.62 -4.14 1.97
C ASP A 180 -4.53 -2.68 2.42
N VAL A 181 -5.10 -1.77 1.64
CA VAL A 181 -5.28 -0.37 2.03
C VAL A 181 -6.76 -0.09 2.14
N SER A 182 -7.24 -0.06 3.38
CA SER A 182 -8.62 0.26 3.73
C SER A 182 -8.74 1.73 4.09
N VAL A 183 -9.50 2.48 3.30
CA VAL A 183 -9.61 3.94 3.36
C VAL A 183 -11.02 4.35 3.74
N TYR A 184 -11.13 5.21 4.75
CA TYR A 184 -12.37 5.74 5.27
C TYR A 184 -12.45 7.24 5.04
N LEU A 185 -13.25 7.65 4.06
CA LEU A 185 -13.59 9.03 3.75
C LEU A 185 -14.88 9.38 4.51
N SER A 186 -14.72 9.59 5.82
CA SER A 186 -15.84 9.77 6.77
C SER A 186 -16.28 11.21 6.95
N GLU A 187 -15.52 12.17 6.45
CA GLU A 187 -15.77 13.61 6.63
C GLU A 187 -15.84 14.33 5.28
N GLU A 188 -16.54 15.47 5.25
CA GLU A 188 -16.85 16.18 4.00
C GLU A 188 -15.58 16.60 3.25
N GLY A 189 -15.56 16.37 1.94
CA GLY A 189 -14.49 16.87 1.07
C GLY A 189 -13.13 16.16 1.22
N GLY A 190 -13.03 15.09 2.00
CA GLY A 190 -11.82 14.28 2.08
C GLY A 190 -11.41 13.70 0.72
N SER A 191 -10.10 13.58 0.48
CA SER A 191 -9.52 13.09 -0.78
C SER A 191 -8.47 12.02 -0.56
N PHE A 192 -8.54 10.94 -1.34
CA PHE A 192 -7.54 9.88 -1.36
C PHE A 192 -7.10 9.55 -2.78
N THR A 193 -5.81 9.64 -3.07
CA THR A 193 -5.25 9.25 -4.37
C THR A 193 -4.18 8.19 -4.17
N ALA A 194 -4.35 7.00 -4.75
CA ALA A 194 -3.36 5.94 -4.77
C ALA A 194 -2.72 5.79 -6.15
N LYS A 195 -1.39 5.65 -6.18
CA LYS A 195 -0.61 5.24 -7.33
C LYS A 195 0.28 4.07 -6.94
N SER A 196 0.05 2.92 -7.54
CA SER A 196 0.78 1.70 -7.19
C SER A 196 1.44 1.11 -8.42
N VAL A 197 2.68 0.67 -8.26
CA VAL A 197 3.40 -0.10 -9.27
C VAL A 197 3.87 -1.42 -8.68
N PHE A 198 3.74 -2.50 -9.45
CA PHE A 198 4.33 -3.79 -9.08
C PHE A 198 5.04 -4.46 -10.25
N LEU A 199 6.08 -5.22 -9.93
CA LEU A 199 6.79 -6.06 -10.89
C LEU A 199 6.88 -7.47 -10.31
N GLY A 200 6.27 -8.43 -10.99
CA GLY A 200 6.34 -9.84 -10.60
C GLY A 200 7.17 -10.66 -11.57
N VAL A 201 8.10 -11.44 -11.05
CA VAL A 201 8.97 -12.34 -11.82
C VAL A 201 8.90 -13.77 -11.29
N ASP A 202 9.45 -14.71 -12.06
CA ASP A 202 9.58 -16.13 -11.71
C ASP A 202 8.29 -16.77 -11.20
N SER A 203 8.18 -17.07 -9.91
CA SER A 203 7.00 -17.72 -9.32
C SER A 203 6.34 -16.87 -8.23
N GLN A 204 6.66 -15.57 -8.19
CA GLN A 204 6.14 -14.64 -7.20
C GLN A 204 4.61 -14.48 -7.31
N LYS A 205 3.98 -14.23 -6.16
CA LYS A 205 2.53 -14.08 -6.01
C LYS A 205 2.21 -12.75 -5.33
N TYR A 206 1.33 -11.97 -5.97
CA TYR A 206 0.88 -10.68 -5.49
C TYR A 206 -0.62 -10.71 -5.20
N ASP A 207 -1.02 -10.26 -4.02
CA ASP A 207 -2.43 -10.05 -3.64
C ASP A 207 -2.64 -8.63 -3.12
N MET A 208 -3.23 -7.79 -3.95
CA MET A 208 -3.26 -6.34 -3.73
C MET A 208 -4.70 -5.88 -3.58
N SER A 209 -4.97 -5.06 -2.57
CA SER A 209 -6.33 -4.64 -2.22
C SER A 209 -6.38 -3.16 -1.91
N TYR A 210 -7.28 -2.44 -2.60
CA TYR A 210 -7.72 -1.10 -2.21
C TYR A 210 -9.22 -1.17 -1.89
N LYS A 211 -9.59 -0.81 -0.67
CA LYS A 211 -10.99 -0.73 -0.22
C LYS A 211 -11.28 0.70 0.20
N VAL A 212 -12.07 1.42 -0.58
CA VAL A 212 -12.36 2.84 -0.34
C VAL A 212 -13.83 3.02 0.00
N TYR A 213 -14.09 3.47 1.22
CA TYR A 213 -15.42 3.70 1.74
C TYR A 213 -15.72 5.20 1.78
N HIS A 214 -16.70 5.64 0.99
CA HIS A 214 -17.22 7.01 0.99
C HIS A 214 -18.45 7.10 1.89
N TYR A 215 -18.32 7.77 3.03
CA TYR A 215 -19.43 7.98 3.97
C TYR A 215 -19.95 9.42 3.97
N ALA A 216 -19.14 10.38 3.52
CA ALA A 216 -19.46 11.80 3.56
C ALA A 216 -19.58 12.45 2.16
N PRO A 217 -20.30 13.58 2.05
CA PRO A 217 -20.43 14.32 0.79
C PRO A 217 -19.11 14.82 0.23
N LYS A 218 -19.07 15.02 -1.09
CA LYS A 218 -17.97 15.66 -1.85
C LYS A 218 -16.61 14.99 -1.67
N THR A 219 -16.59 13.74 -1.21
CA THR A 219 -15.37 12.96 -1.05
C THR A 219 -14.85 12.50 -2.41
N THR A 220 -13.54 12.40 -2.56
CA THR A 220 -12.90 12.01 -3.83
C THR A 220 -11.93 10.87 -3.64
N SER A 221 -11.93 9.91 -4.56
CA SER A 221 -10.95 8.85 -4.59
C SER A 221 -10.46 8.55 -6.01
N SER A 222 -9.17 8.22 -6.14
CA SER A 222 -8.55 7.76 -7.38
C SER A 222 -7.54 6.66 -7.07
N VAL A 223 -7.70 5.49 -7.65
CA VAL A 223 -6.75 4.37 -7.54
C VAL A 223 -6.21 4.04 -8.92
N ASP A 224 -4.90 4.12 -9.11
CA ASP A 224 -4.19 3.71 -10.33
C ASP A 224 -3.15 2.64 -9.97
N LEU A 225 -3.42 1.38 -10.36
CA LEU A 225 -2.51 0.25 -10.20
C LEU A 225 -1.93 -0.13 -11.56
N LYS A 226 -0.60 -0.15 -11.65
CA LYS A 226 0.12 -0.60 -12.84
C LYS A 226 1.06 -1.72 -12.49
N GLY A 227 1.29 -2.64 -13.42
CA GLY A 227 2.35 -3.61 -13.22
C GLY A 227 2.72 -4.41 -14.44
N ALA A 228 3.74 -5.24 -14.26
CA ALA A 228 4.21 -6.17 -15.26
C ALA A 228 4.51 -7.53 -14.62
N LEU A 229 4.22 -8.60 -15.36
CA LEU A 229 4.44 -9.97 -14.92
C LEU A 229 5.30 -10.73 -15.92
N LYS A 230 6.34 -11.41 -15.43
CA LYS A 230 7.24 -12.30 -16.19
C LYS A 230 7.31 -13.69 -15.54
N GLY A 231 7.71 -14.70 -16.30
CA GLY A 231 7.86 -16.08 -15.84
C GLY A 231 6.50 -16.73 -15.62
N SER A 232 6.27 -17.24 -14.42
CA SER A 232 5.01 -17.85 -13.96
C SER A 232 4.33 -17.04 -12.84
N ALA A 233 4.74 -15.79 -12.67
CA ALA A 233 4.24 -14.90 -11.63
C ALA A 233 2.72 -14.67 -11.75
N LYS A 234 2.09 -14.44 -10.60
CA LYS A 234 0.64 -14.26 -10.49
C LYS A 234 0.32 -13.01 -9.71
N ALA A 235 -0.62 -12.20 -10.20
CA ALA A 235 -1.16 -11.06 -9.48
C ALA A 235 -2.68 -11.18 -9.37
N THR A 236 -3.21 -10.80 -8.21
CA THR A 236 -4.63 -10.55 -8.00
C THR A 236 -4.77 -9.13 -7.48
N PHE A 237 -5.64 -8.34 -8.12
CA PHE A 237 -6.03 -7.03 -7.64
C PHE A 237 -7.50 -7.04 -7.25
N ILE A 238 -7.80 -6.53 -6.07
CA ILE A 238 -9.15 -6.28 -5.58
C ILE A 238 -9.32 -4.78 -5.38
N GLY A 239 -10.20 -4.22 -6.19
CA GLY A 239 -10.61 -2.83 -6.09
C GLY A 239 -12.05 -2.76 -5.59
N ASN A 240 -12.25 -2.23 -4.39
CA ASN A 240 -13.57 -2.12 -3.79
C ASN A 240 -13.88 -0.65 -3.50
N ILE A 241 -14.78 -0.05 -4.27
CA ILE A 241 -15.31 1.27 -3.99
C ILE A 241 -16.73 1.10 -3.42
N ASP A 242 -16.95 1.64 -2.23
CA ASP A 242 -18.24 1.55 -1.53
C ASP A 242 -18.73 2.95 -1.17
N ILE A 243 -19.66 3.45 -1.98
CA ILE A 243 -20.27 4.77 -1.82
C ILE A 243 -21.59 4.64 -1.09
N LYS A 244 -21.59 5.07 0.18
CA LYS A 244 -22.76 4.98 1.05
C LYS A 244 -23.78 6.07 0.75
N LYS A 245 -25.04 5.75 1.06
CA LYS A 245 -26.13 6.74 1.08
C LYS A 245 -25.74 7.92 1.97
N GLY A 246 -25.92 9.14 1.46
CA GLY A 246 -25.47 10.37 2.12
C GLY A 246 -24.16 10.93 1.57
N ALA A 247 -23.35 10.15 0.87
CA ALA A 247 -22.09 10.58 0.24
C ALA A 247 -22.32 11.36 -1.07
N LYS A 248 -23.22 12.36 -1.03
CA LYS A 248 -23.62 13.15 -2.19
C LYS A 248 -22.42 13.85 -2.83
N LYS A 249 -22.38 13.87 -4.15
CA LYS A 249 -21.30 14.43 -4.98
C LYS A 249 -19.96 13.76 -4.77
N ALA A 250 -19.93 12.54 -4.22
CA ALA A 250 -18.72 11.74 -4.19
C ALA A 250 -18.24 11.43 -5.61
N LYS A 251 -16.92 11.39 -5.79
CA LYS A 251 -16.26 10.99 -7.03
C LYS A 251 -15.28 9.87 -6.77
N ALA A 252 -15.30 8.84 -7.58
CA ALA A 252 -14.38 7.70 -7.44
C ALA A 252 -13.89 7.21 -8.81
N GLU A 253 -12.59 6.95 -8.91
CA GLU A 253 -11.96 6.36 -10.09
C GLU A 253 -11.06 5.20 -9.69
N GLU A 254 -11.14 4.10 -10.42
CA GLU A 254 -10.27 2.94 -10.25
C GLU A 254 -9.75 2.48 -11.60
N ASN A 255 -8.44 2.33 -11.73
CA ASN A 255 -7.78 1.90 -12.95
C ASN A 255 -6.73 0.84 -12.63
N GLU A 256 -6.76 -0.26 -13.37
CA GLU A 256 -5.71 -1.29 -13.37
C GLU A 256 -5.15 -1.48 -14.78
N THR A 257 -3.83 -1.51 -14.92
CA THR A 257 -3.15 -1.87 -16.18
C THR A 257 -1.99 -2.82 -15.92
N VAL A 258 -2.07 -4.05 -16.46
CA VAL A 258 -1.04 -5.07 -16.27
C VAL A 258 -0.47 -5.56 -17.61
N LEU A 259 0.85 -5.50 -17.75
CA LEU A 259 1.58 -6.08 -18.87
C LEU A 259 1.93 -7.55 -18.60
N LEU A 260 1.54 -8.44 -19.52
CA LEU A 260 1.83 -9.87 -19.48
C LEU A 260 3.01 -10.18 -20.41
N LEU A 261 4.19 -10.40 -19.84
CA LEU A 261 5.43 -10.56 -20.61
C LEU A 261 5.65 -11.99 -21.11
N ASP A 262 5.07 -12.98 -20.44
CA ASP A 262 5.14 -14.40 -20.81
C ASP A 262 3.75 -15.05 -20.84
N LYS A 263 3.60 -16.16 -21.57
CA LYS A 263 2.31 -16.88 -21.68
C LYS A 263 1.89 -17.58 -20.37
N THR A 264 2.83 -17.77 -19.46
CA THR A 264 2.67 -18.52 -18.21
C THR A 264 2.26 -17.65 -17.02
N VAL A 265 2.27 -16.33 -17.17
CA VAL A 265 1.83 -15.41 -16.11
C VAL A 265 0.31 -15.30 -16.04
N ARG A 266 -0.20 -14.83 -14.90
CA ARG A 266 -1.64 -14.63 -14.72
C ARG A 266 -1.92 -13.37 -13.90
N SER A 267 -2.72 -12.47 -14.45
CA SER A 267 -3.34 -11.38 -13.68
C SER A 267 -4.83 -11.63 -13.51
N ILE A 268 -5.38 -11.29 -12.35
CA ILE A 268 -6.81 -11.36 -12.05
C ILE A 268 -7.24 -10.04 -11.42
N ALA A 269 -8.13 -9.32 -12.09
CA ALA A 269 -8.81 -8.14 -11.57
C ALA A 269 -10.17 -8.55 -10.98
N ILE A 270 -10.47 -8.11 -9.75
CA ILE A 270 -11.77 -8.32 -9.10
C ILE A 270 -12.30 -6.96 -8.61
N PRO A 271 -12.75 -6.07 -9.51
CA PRO A 271 -13.33 -4.80 -9.13
C PRO A 271 -14.76 -5.00 -8.60
N ALA A 272 -15.14 -4.21 -7.60
CA ALA A 272 -16.50 -4.10 -7.09
C ALA A 272 -16.83 -2.65 -6.77
N LEU A 273 -17.88 -2.14 -7.41
CA LEU A 273 -18.42 -0.81 -7.17
C LEU A 273 -19.80 -0.94 -6.52
N TYR A 274 -19.90 -0.59 -5.25
CA TYR A 274 -21.15 -0.52 -4.50
C TYR A 274 -21.59 0.93 -4.41
N CYS A 275 -22.77 1.25 -4.94
CA CYS A 275 -23.26 2.62 -5.01
C CYS A 275 -24.69 2.68 -4.43
N ALA A 276 -24.83 3.26 -3.25
CA ALA A 276 -26.10 3.43 -2.55
C ALA A 276 -26.60 4.89 -2.55
N GLU A 277 -25.92 5.78 -3.27
CA GLU A 277 -26.25 7.21 -3.42
C GLU A 277 -26.41 7.54 -4.91
N GLU A 278 -27.37 8.42 -5.25
CA GLU A 278 -27.73 8.70 -6.65
C GLU A 278 -26.87 9.83 -7.25
N ASP A 279 -26.56 10.86 -6.46
CA ASP A 279 -25.80 12.03 -6.92
C ASP A 279 -24.29 11.77 -6.81
N VAL A 280 -23.73 10.87 -7.62
CA VAL A 280 -22.29 10.51 -7.58
C VAL A 280 -21.70 10.27 -8.96
N GLN A 281 -20.37 10.26 -9.06
CA GLN A 281 -19.64 9.86 -10.26
C GLN A 281 -18.64 8.77 -9.89
N ALA A 282 -18.75 7.59 -10.49
CA ALA A 282 -17.85 6.49 -10.20
C ALA A 282 -17.51 5.71 -11.47
N ASN A 283 -16.23 5.50 -11.72
CA ASN A 283 -15.73 4.74 -12.87
C ASN A 283 -14.72 3.69 -12.42
N HIS A 284 -14.72 2.54 -13.08
CA HIS A 284 -13.68 1.53 -12.93
C HIS A 284 -13.21 1.05 -14.30
N SER A 285 -11.91 0.79 -14.44
CA SER A 285 -11.32 0.19 -15.62
C SER A 285 -10.23 -0.80 -15.23
N ALA A 286 -10.14 -1.91 -15.95
CA ALA A 286 -9.10 -2.90 -15.77
C ALA A 286 -8.67 -3.42 -17.15
N SER A 287 -7.36 -3.48 -17.37
CA SER A 287 -6.78 -4.00 -18.59
C SER A 287 -5.57 -4.87 -18.27
N ALA A 288 -5.50 -6.01 -18.95
CA ALA A 288 -4.33 -6.87 -18.93
C ALA A 288 -4.02 -7.30 -20.37
N GLY A 289 -2.78 -7.15 -20.79
CA GLY A 289 -2.41 -7.36 -22.19
C GLY A 289 -0.93 -7.59 -22.40
N GLN A 290 -0.59 -8.12 -23.57
CA GLN A 290 0.80 -8.28 -23.98
C GLN A 290 1.35 -6.95 -24.54
N LEU A 291 2.67 -6.89 -24.69
CA LEU A 291 3.32 -5.78 -25.39
C LEU A 291 2.82 -5.70 -26.84
N ASP A 292 2.59 -4.48 -27.32
CA ASP A 292 2.26 -4.21 -28.72
C ASP A 292 3.46 -4.56 -29.61
N GLU A 293 3.31 -5.61 -30.43
CA GLU A 293 4.37 -6.13 -31.29
C GLU A 293 4.89 -5.10 -32.30
N ASN A 294 4.04 -4.19 -32.79
CA ASN A 294 4.46 -3.13 -33.72
C ASN A 294 5.34 -2.10 -33.01
N LYS A 295 4.98 -1.73 -31.78
CA LYS A 295 5.81 -0.84 -30.95
C LYS A 295 7.12 -1.52 -30.58
N LEU A 296 7.09 -2.80 -30.25
CA LEU A 296 8.29 -3.58 -29.94
C LEU A 296 9.24 -3.66 -31.13
N TYR A 297 8.72 -3.99 -32.32
CA TYR A 297 9.48 -4.00 -33.57
C TYR A 297 10.07 -2.62 -33.89
N TYR A 298 9.29 -1.56 -33.67
CA TYR A 298 9.76 -0.19 -33.85
C TYR A 298 10.93 0.16 -32.93
N VAL A 299 10.86 -0.17 -31.63
CA VAL A 299 11.96 0.06 -30.69
C VAL A 299 13.19 -0.75 -31.10
N MET A 300 13.02 -2.04 -31.44
CA MET A 300 14.12 -2.89 -31.91
C MET A 300 14.79 -2.33 -33.17
N SER A 301 14.02 -1.76 -34.10
CA SER A 301 14.54 -1.11 -35.31
C SER A 301 15.47 0.08 -35.04
N ARG A 302 15.45 0.64 -33.82
CA ARG A 302 16.36 1.69 -33.37
C ARG A 302 17.68 1.17 -32.78
N GLY A 303 17.94 -0.13 -32.90
CA GLY A 303 19.21 -0.75 -32.50
C GLY A 303 19.18 -1.43 -31.14
N PHE A 304 18.01 -1.50 -30.49
CA PHE A 304 17.83 -2.23 -29.23
C PHE A 304 17.60 -3.72 -29.51
N SER A 305 18.21 -4.58 -28.70
CA SER A 305 17.86 -6.00 -28.63
C SER A 305 16.41 -6.19 -28.18
N LEU A 306 15.85 -7.38 -28.39
CA LEU A 306 14.52 -7.72 -27.90
C LEU A 306 14.39 -7.51 -26.38
N GLU A 307 15.44 -7.82 -25.62
CA GLU A 307 15.43 -7.67 -24.16
C GLU A 307 15.44 -6.19 -23.75
N GLU A 308 16.31 -5.37 -24.35
CA GLU A 308 16.33 -3.92 -24.10
C GLU A 308 15.02 -3.24 -24.52
N ALA A 309 14.46 -3.63 -25.67
CA ALA A 309 13.20 -3.09 -26.14
C ALA A 309 12.03 -3.43 -25.20
N ARG A 310 11.98 -4.66 -24.68
CA ARG A 310 11.00 -5.06 -23.67
C ARG A 310 11.17 -4.25 -22.38
N LEU A 311 12.41 -4.05 -21.92
CA LEU A 311 12.70 -3.27 -20.72
C LEU A 311 12.27 -1.80 -20.85
N LEU A 312 12.44 -1.20 -22.03
CA LEU A 312 12.03 0.18 -22.29
C LEU A 312 10.51 0.38 -22.38
N MET A 313 9.76 -0.68 -22.71
CA MET A 313 8.30 -0.62 -22.84
C MET A 313 7.54 -0.88 -21.54
N VAL A 314 8.22 -1.44 -20.53
CA VAL A 314 7.69 -1.73 -19.18
C VAL A 314 7.92 -0.54 -18.28
#